data_AF-A0A852NS35-F1
#
_entry.id   AF-A0A852NS35-F1
#
_cell.length_a   1.000
_cell.length_b   1.000
_cell.length_c   1.000
_cell.angle_alpha   90.00
_cell.angle_beta   90.00
_cell.angle_gamma   90.00
#
_symmetry.space_group_name_H-M   'P 1'
#
loop_
_entity.id
_entity.type
_entity.pdbx_description
1 polymer ?
#
loop_
_entity_poly.entity_id
_entity_poly.type
_entity_poly.pdbx_seq_one_letter_code
_entity_poly.pdbx_strand_id
1 'polypeptide(L)'
;RRQRALLWGVLLAAWEAAWGQLRYSVPEEMPKGSFVGDVAKDLGLQLPALRDRSVRIIDRGRTQYFALHGKTGHLVTAERIDREQLCWLLEKCVLRCELIVEEEMKVYEIDVEITDINDNAPSFKEIELEEKISEVTALGSRFPLARAHDPDSGRNSLQSYELSGDEHFSLALVLRASDGGDPARTGTARIRVTVLDANDNAPVFSQSEYTVRVPEDVPVGSTLITVTATDADEGLNGHVKYSLEKVTDMTFEIFHLNNETGEITLLRSLDFEEGDGCELEVQARDGGGLSDTVKVAITVTDVNDNAPELTVTFQLSAISEDAPSGTVVALLHVQDRD
;
A
#
# COMPACT_ATOMS: atom_id res chain seq x y z
N ARG A 1 -23.69 22.23 58.45
CA ARG A 1 -22.50 22.84 59.12
C ARG A 1 -21.26 22.07 58.67
N ARG A 2 -20.20 22.82 58.31
CA ARG A 2 -18.84 22.41 57.84
C ARG A 2 -18.62 22.52 56.33
N GLN A 3 -18.30 23.75 55.93
CA GLN A 3 -17.66 24.13 54.67
C GLN A 3 -16.20 23.62 54.66
N ARG A 4 -15.73 23.12 53.51
CA ARG A 4 -14.30 22.91 53.22
C ARG A 4 -13.86 24.04 52.30
N ALA A 5 -12.97 24.90 52.80
CA ALA A 5 -12.32 25.94 52.02
C ALA A 5 -11.10 25.32 51.30
N LEU A 6 -11.05 25.47 49.98
CA LEU A 6 -9.88 25.18 49.15
C LEU A 6 -8.91 26.36 49.26
N LEU A 7 -7.79 26.14 49.94
CA LEU A 7 -6.63 27.03 49.95
C LEU A 7 -5.80 26.74 48.69
N TRP A 8 -5.78 27.68 47.75
CA TRP A 8 -4.78 27.73 46.69
C TRP A 8 -3.47 28.24 47.31
N GLY A 9 -2.49 27.35 47.45
CA GLY A 9 -1.14 27.70 47.87
C GLY A 9 -0.33 28.21 46.68
N VAL A 10 -0.06 29.51 46.65
CA VAL A 10 1.02 30.08 45.83
C VAL A 10 2.34 29.66 46.49
N LEU A 11 3.08 28.77 45.83
CA LEU A 11 4.42 28.37 46.25
C LEU A 11 5.42 29.47 45.85
N LEU A 12 5.70 30.37 46.80
CA LEU A 12 6.87 31.24 46.77
C LEU A 12 8.10 30.43 47.21
N ALA A 13 8.86 29.90 46.26
CA ALA A 13 10.20 29.40 46.50
C ALA A 13 11.20 30.55 46.32
N ALA A 14 11.56 31.20 47.41
CA ALA A 14 12.74 32.05 47.47
C ALA A 14 13.94 31.14 47.82
N TRP A 15 14.87 30.96 46.89
CA TRP A 15 16.17 30.34 47.17
C TRP A 15 17.29 31.38 47.08
N GLU A 16 18.29 31.17 47.93
CA GLU A 16 19.44 31.99 48.28
C GLU A 16 20.16 32.72 47.13
N ALA A 17 20.57 33.96 47.43
CA ALA A 17 21.34 34.84 46.59
C ALA A 17 22.78 34.33 46.37
N ALA A 18 22.99 33.60 45.27
CA ALA A 18 24.25 33.66 44.53
C ALA A 18 24.24 34.95 43.69
N TRP A 19 25.39 35.62 43.55
CA TRP A 19 25.51 36.87 42.81
C TRP A 19 25.01 36.74 41.36
N GLY A 20 23.76 37.15 41.12
CA GLY A 20 23.46 38.21 40.14
C GLY A 20 22.66 37.87 38.89
N GLN A 21 22.08 36.68 38.73
CA GLN A 21 21.23 36.38 37.57
C GLN A 21 19.77 36.21 38.00
N LEU A 22 18.91 37.17 37.64
CA LEU A 22 17.47 37.07 37.87
C LEU A 22 16.88 36.06 36.88
N ARG A 23 15.92 35.26 37.36
CA ARG A 23 15.20 34.29 36.53
C ARG A 23 13.71 34.47 36.71
N TYR A 24 13.02 34.67 35.59
CA TYR A 24 11.57 34.71 35.53
C TYR A 24 11.07 33.71 34.50
N SER A 25 9.77 33.46 34.54
CA SER A 25 9.08 32.74 33.48
C SER A 25 7.82 33.49 33.06
N VAL A 26 7.51 33.43 31.78
CA VAL A 26 6.26 33.97 31.24
C VAL A 26 5.74 33.01 30.17
N PRO A 27 4.43 32.74 30.14
CA PRO A 27 3.82 32.06 29.01
C PRO A 27 4.05 32.85 27.73
N GLU A 28 4.22 32.14 26.62
CA GLU A 28 4.15 32.76 25.31
C GLU A 28 2.75 33.33 25.03
N GLU A 29 2.57 33.98 23.88
CA GLU A 29 1.25 34.46 23.43
C GLU A 29 0.60 35.53 24.33
N MET A 30 1.32 35.95 25.38
CA MET A 30 0.83 36.95 26.33
C MET A 30 0.73 38.32 25.66
N PRO A 31 -0.36 39.08 25.91
CA PRO A 31 -0.54 40.40 25.31
C PRO A 31 0.53 41.37 25.80
N LYS A 32 0.80 42.41 25.00
CA LYS A 32 1.71 43.50 25.39
C LYS A 32 1.32 44.11 26.74
N GLY A 33 2.32 44.30 27.61
CA GLY A 33 2.17 44.85 28.94
C GLY A 33 1.85 43.80 30.01
N SER A 34 1.88 42.51 29.67
CA SER A 34 1.69 41.43 30.63
C SER A 34 2.83 41.37 31.63
N PHE A 35 2.51 41.10 32.89
CA PHE A 35 3.48 41.00 33.98
C PHE A 35 4.37 39.76 33.83
N VAL A 36 5.68 39.95 33.97
CA VAL A 36 6.70 38.89 33.96
C VAL A 36 7.32 38.72 35.35
N GLY A 37 7.66 39.81 36.03
CA GLY A 37 8.35 39.74 37.32
C GLY A 37 8.56 41.10 37.98
N ASP A 38 8.85 41.11 39.28
CA ASP A 38 9.02 42.34 40.07
C ASP A 38 10.50 42.69 40.27
N VAL A 39 11.13 43.13 39.19
CA VAL A 39 12.58 43.42 39.15
C VAL A 39 13.00 44.49 40.15
N ALA A 40 12.19 45.54 40.33
CA ALA A 40 12.51 46.60 41.27
C ALA A 40 12.55 46.09 42.71
N LYS A 41 11.61 45.23 43.10
CA LYS A 41 11.59 44.61 44.42
C LYS A 41 12.75 43.63 44.59
N ASP A 42 12.98 42.76 43.62
CA ASP A 42 13.97 41.68 43.72
C ASP A 42 15.41 42.21 43.73
N LEU A 43 15.66 43.38 43.12
CA LEU A 43 16.95 44.09 43.17
C LEU A 43 17.03 45.16 44.27
N GLY A 44 15.94 45.41 45.01
CA GLY A 44 15.89 46.45 46.04
C GLY A 44 16.00 47.88 45.50
N LEU A 45 15.60 48.11 44.24
CA LEU A 45 15.64 49.42 43.59
C LEU A 45 14.51 50.33 44.11
N GLN A 46 14.84 51.58 44.41
CA GLN A 46 13.84 52.56 44.87
C GLN A 46 13.01 53.10 43.69
N LEU A 47 11.68 53.06 43.80
CA LEU A 47 10.75 53.53 42.75
C LEU A 47 10.97 54.98 42.25
N PRO A 48 11.43 55.95 43.08
CA PRO A 48 11.78 57.29 42.61
C PRO A 48 12.94 57.29 41.59
N ALA A 49 13.94 56.42 41.75
CA ALA A 49 15.08 56.29 40.83
C ALA A 49 14.67 55.73 39.45
N LEU A 50 13.52 55.06 39.37
CA LEU A 50 12.96 54.56 38.11
C LEU A 50 12.24 55.65 37.29
N ARG A 51 11.87 56.78 37.92
CA ARG A 51 11.14 57.87 37.25
C ARG A 51 12.05 58.79 36.44
N ASP A 52 13.33 58.89 36.80
CA ASP A 52 14.30 59.79 36.16
C ASP A 52 14.94 59.22 34.87
N ARG A 53 14.40 58.10 34.36
CA ARG A 53 14.89 57.37 33.15
C ARG A 53 16.30 56.77 33.29
N SER A 54 16.85 56.74 34.49
CA SER A 54 18.16 56.17 34.81
C SER A 54 18.21 54.63 34.72
N VAL A 55 17.10 53.99 34.34
CA VAL A 55 16.99 52.53 34.21
C VAL A 55 16.39 52.15 32.86
N ARG A 56 17.06 51.24 32.15
CA ARG A 56 16.65 50.77 30.83
C ARG A 56 16.85 49.26 30.70
N ILE A 57 15.96 48.61 29.94
CA ILE A 57 16.08 47.21 29.55
C ILE A 57 16.59 47.14 28.11
N ILE A 58 17.59 46.29 27.89
CA ILE A 58 18.15 46.00 26.58
C ILE A 58 18.09 44.50 26.35
N ASP A 59 17.40 44.09 25.29
CA ASP A 59 17.40 42.70 24.84
C ASP A 59 18.64 42.46 23.96
N ARG A 60 19.23 41.26 24.01
CA ARG A 60 20.43 40.90 23.20
C ARG A 60 20.16 40.74 21.69
N GLY A 61 19.06 41.30 21.16
CA GLY A 61 18.59 41.12 19.78
C GLY A 61 18.10 42.41 19.12
N ARG A 62 17.50 42.27 17.93
CA ARG A 62 16.91 43.39 17.18
C ARG A 62 15.50 43.75 17.64
N THR A 63 14.79 42.79 18.22
CA THR A 63 13.42 42.94 18.70
C THR A 63 13.46 43.13 20.20
N GLN A 64 12.65 44.09 20.69
CA GLN A 64 12.52 44.35 22.11
C GLN A 64 11.30 43.59 22.65
N TYR A 65 11.55 42.45 23.29
CA TYR A 65 10.50 41.57 23.84
C TYR A 65 10.08 41.98 25.24
N PHE A 66 10.95 42.65 25.99
CA PHE A 66 10.67 43.07 27.37
C PHE A 66 10.84 44.57 27.57
N ALA A 67 10.03 45.10 28.48
CA ALA A 67 10.08 46.50 28.91
C ALA A 67 9.89 46.60 30.41
N LEU A 68 10.39 47.69 31.00
CA LEU A 68 10.16 48.02 32.40
C LEU A 68 8.95 48.94 32.52
N HIS A 69 7.98 48.58 33.36
CA HIS A 69 6.83 49.43 33.61
C HIS A 69 7.20 50.61 34.52
N GLY A 70 7.24 51.83 33.95
CA GLY A 70 7.83 53.01 34.59
C GLY A 70 7.18 53.53 35.88
N LYS A 71 6.05 52.97 36.33
CA LYS A 71 5.44 53.32 37.64
C LYS A 71 5.62 52.27 38.71
N THR A 72 5.79 51.01 38.33
CA THR A 72 5.80 49.87 39.25
C THR A 72 7.15 49.18 39.32
N GLY A 73 8.02 49.38 38.33
CA GLY A 73 9.30 48.68 38.23
C GLY A 73 9.17 47.19 37.89
N HIS A 74 8.01 46.79 37.39
CA HIS A 74 7.77 45.42 36.93
C HIS A 74 8.33 45.22 35.52
N LEU A 75 8.92 44.05 35.30
CA LEU A 75 9.21 43.55 33.97
C LEU A 75 7.90 43.16 33.30
N VAL A 76 7.66 43.68 32.11
CA VAL A 76 6.47 43.39 31.31
C VAL A 76 6.83 43.02 29.88
N THR A 77 5.96 42.30 29.20
CA THR A 77 6.10 42.03 27.76
C THR A 77 5.94 43.31 26.96
N ALA A 78 6.80 43.53 25.96
CA ALA A 78 6.77 44.69 25.07
C ALA A 78 6.08 44.37 23.72
N GLU A 79 6.10 43.10 23.34
CA GLU A 79 5.51 42.54 22.12
C GLU A 79 5.00 41.11 22.42
N ARG A 80 4.19 40.55 21.52
CA ARG A 80 3.76 39.15 21.60
C ARG A 80 4.95 38.25 21.27
N ILE A 81 5.18 37.25 22.10
CA ILE A 81 6.28 36.30 21.97
C ILE A 81 5.68 35.00 21.45
N ASP A 82 6.15 34.55 20.30
CA ASP A 82 5.84 33.25 19.67
C ASP A 82 7.08 32.38 19.87
N ARG A 83 6.95 31.34 20.71
CA ARG A 83 8.08 30.50 21.12
C ARG A 83 8.55 29.64 19.95
N GLU A 84 7.64 29.15 19.12
CA GLU A 84 7.92 28.29 17.98
C GLU A 84 8.75 29.03 16.93
N GLN A 85 8.51 30.33 16.75
CA GLN A 85 9.31 31.16 15.85
C GLN A 85 10.73 31.42 16.37
N LEU A 86 10.90 31.58 17.68
CA LEU A 86 12.18 31.97 18.30
C LEU A 86 13.08 30.79 18.59
N CYS A 87 12.50 29.76 19.18
CA CYS A 87 13.20 28.63 19.77
C CYS A 87 12.94 27.32 19.01
N TRP A 88 12.01 27.32 18.05
CA TRP A 88 11.63 26.13 17.28
C TRP A 88 11.37 24.95 18.22
N LEU A 89 12.21 23.91 18.13
CA LEU A 89 12.07 22.63 18.86
C LEU A 89 12.98 22.54 20.10
N LEU A 90 13.54 23.65 20.56
CA LEU A 90 14.36 23.65 21.78
C LEU A 90 13.48 23.39 23.01
N GLU A 91 13.84 22.37 23.81
CA GLU A 91 13.14 22.02 25.05
C GLU A 91 13.08 23.15 26.08
N LYS A 92 14.04 24.09 26.03
CA LYS A 92 14.07 25.28 26.89
C LYS A 92 14.29 26.53 26.05
N CYS A 93 13.30 27.39 26.03
CA CYS A 93 13.36 28.70 25.41
C CYS A 93 13.65 29.76 26.46
N VAL A 94 14.87 30.30 26.49
CA VAL A 94 15.26 31.34 27.45
C VAL A 94 15.72 32.57 26.68
N LEU A 95 14.99 33.67 26.87
CA LEU A 95 15.38 34.98 26.35
C LEU A 95 16.20 35.72 27.42
N ARG A 96 17.28 36.37 27.00
CA ARG A 96 18.17 37.11 27.90
C ARG A 96 18.04 38.61 27.65
N CYS A 97 17.79 39.35 28.73
CA CYS A 97 17.77 40.80 28.72
C CYS A 97 18.65 41.38 29.84
N GLU A 98 19.13 42.58 29.62
CA GLU A 98 20.02 43.29 30.53
C GLU A 98 19.31 44.53 31.07
N LEU A 99 19.24 44.64 32.40
CA LEU A 99 18.80 45.85 33.07
C LEU A 99 20.02 46.70 33.40
N ILE A 100 20.06 47.91 32.84
CA ILE A 100 21.14 48.87 33.09
C ILE A 100 20.60 49.94 34.04
N VAL A 101 21.27 50.11 35.17
CA VAL A 101 21.04 51.19 36.14
C VAL A 101 22.19 52.18 35.99
N GLU A 102 21.94 53.26 35.26
CA GLU A 102 22.97 54.22 34.81
C GLU A 102 23.60 54.99 35.97
N GLU A 103 22.81 55.37 36.98
CA GLU A 103 23.31 56.11 38.17
C GLU A 103 24.31 55.30 39.00
N GLU A 104 24.12 53.97 39.07
CA GLU A 104 24.97 53.08 39.84
C GLU A 104 26.05 52.39 39.00
N MET A 105 26.05 52.60 37.68
CA MET A 105 26.89 51.88 36.71
C MET A 105 26.80 50.34 36.86
N LYS A 106 25.60 49.84 37.16
CA LYS A 106 25.33 48.40 37.34
C LYS A 106 24.53 47.83 36.18
N VAL A 107 24.90 46.62 35.77
CA VAL A 107 24.18 45.81 34.78
C VAL A 107 23.75 44.53 35.45
N TYR A 108 22.47 44.20 35.33
CA TYR A 108 21.90 42.96 35.83
C TYR A 108 21.42 42.12 34.65
N GLU A 109 21.90 40.87 34.57
CA GLU A 109 21.40 39.91 33.58
C GLU A 109 20.12 39.26 34.09
N ILE A 110 19.11 39.22 33.22
CA ILE A 110 17.80 38.63 33.48
C ILE A 110 17.56 37.56 32.42
N ASP A 111 17.39 36.33 32.87
CA ASP A 111 16.93 35.22 32.05
C ASP A 111 15.41 35.08 32.21
N VAL A 112 14.68 35.11 31.09
CA VAL A 112 13.24 34.88 31.07
C VAL A 112 12.97 33.60 30.29
N GLU A 113 12.50 32.58 31.01
CA GLU A 113 12.04 31.33 30.42
C GLU A 113 10.66 31.52 29.79
N ILE A 114 10.56 31.28 28.49
CA ILE A 114 9.29 31.31 27.76
C ILE A 114 8.66 29.93 27.89
N THR A 115 7.54 29.86 28.62
CA THR A 115 6.81 28.61 28.80
C THR A 115 5.81 28.42 27.67
N ASP A 116 5.82 27.21 27.13
CA ASP A 116 4.99 26.78 26.01
C ASP A 116 3.47 26.83 26.32
N ILE A 117 2.68 27.25 25.34
CA ILE A 117 1.21 27.17 25.34
C ILE A 117 0.76 26.26 24.20
N ASN A 118 -0.28 25.44 24.44
CA ASN A 118 -0.91 24.63 23.38
C ASN A 118 -1.69 25.50 22.38
N ASP A 119 -0.99 26.14 21.46
CA ASP A 119 -1.54 27.05 20.46
C ASP A 119 -1.32 26.57 19.01
N ASN A 120 -0.61 25.46 18.81
CA ASN A 120 -0.61 24.72 17.56
C ASN A 120 -1.45 23.45 17.69
N ALA A 121 -1.54 22.68 16.61
CA ALA A 121 -2.22 21.40 16.64
C ALA A 121 -1.40 20.42 15.79
N PRO A 122 -1.43 19.12 16.11
CA PRO A 122 -0.80 18.11 15.27
C PRO A 122 -1.28 18.23 13.83
N SER A 123 -0.36 18.17 12.87
CA SER A 123 -0.67 18.31 11.45
C SER A 123 0.06 17.26 10.62
N PHE A 124 -0.60 16.76 9.57
CA PHE A 124 0.03 15.88 8.60
C PHE A 124 0.44 16.69 7.36
N LYS A 125 1.60 16.37 6.79
CA LYS A 125 2.06 16.99 5.55
C LYS A 125 1.12 16.67 4.38
N GLU A 126 0.58 15.45 4.38
CA GLU A 126 -0.38 14.95 3.40
C GLU A 126 -1.68 14.56 4.13
N ILE A 127 -2.79 15.07 3.64
CA ILE A 127 -4.13 14.85 4.23
C ILE A 127 -4.74 13.54 3.69
N GLU A 128 -4.25 13.07 2.54
CA GLU A 128 -4.56 11.77 1.96
C GLU A 128 -3.26 11.01 1.75
N LEU A 129 -3.15 9.86 2.41
CA LEU A 129 -2.01 8.94 2.34
C LEU A 129 -2.46 7.73 1.52
N GLU A 130 -1.73 7.39 0.45
CA GLU A 130 -2.01 6.20 -0.35
C GLU A 130 -1.05 5.07 -0.01
N GLU A 131 -1.59 3.97 0.48
CA GLU A 131 -0.84 2.76 0.79
C GLU A 131 -1.25 1.64 -0.16
N LYS A 132 -0.28 1.05 -0.85
CA LYS A 132 -0.52 -0.08 -1.76
C LYS A 132 0.01 -1.36 -1.14
N ILE A 133 -0.89 -2.29 -0.85
CA ILE A 133 -0.58 -3.51 -0.10
C ILE A 133 -0.95 -4.71 -0.96
N SER A 134 -0.02 -5.63 -1.15
CA SER A 134 -0.31 -6.87 -1.88
C SER A 134 -1.26 -7.78 -1.09
N GLU A 135 -2.19 -8.46 -1.75
CA GLU A 135 -3.13 -9.36 -1.07
C GLU A 135 -2.46 -10.55 -0.37
N VAL A 136 -1.29 -10.98 -0.86
CA VAL A 136 -0.47 -12.04 -0.25
C VAL A 136 0.41 -11.53 0.91
N THR A 137 0.22 -10.29 1.36
CA THR A 137 0.95 -9.72 2.49
C THR A 137 0.72 -10.56 3.75
N ALA A 138 1.81 -10.98 4.39
CA ALA A 138 1.74 -11.81 5.60
C ALA A 138 1.05 -11.11 6.77
N LEU A 139 0.29 -11.87 7.55
CA LEU A 139 -0.34 -11.40 8.79
C LEU A 139 0.70 -10.85 9.77
N GLY A 140 0.41 -9.69 10.37
CA GLY A 140 1.31 -9.00 11.30
C GLY A 140 2.38 -8.13 10.63
N SER A 141 2.37 -8.03 9.30
CA SER A 141 3.17 -7.03 8.58
C SER A 141 2.86 -5.62 9.06
N ARG A 142 3.89 -4.76 9.10
CA ARG A 142 3.78 -3.39 9.62
C ARG A 142 4.13 -2.41 8.51
N PHE A 143 3.23 -1.46 8.27
CA PHE A 143 3.40 -0.39 7.29
C PHE A 143 3.67 0.93 8.04
N PRO A 144 4.84 1.55 7.84
CA PRO A 144 5.16 2.80 8.50
C PRO A 144 4.34 3.94 7.89
N LEU A 145 3.51 4.58 8.70
CA LEU A 145 2.73 5.76 8.29
C LEU A 145 3.50 7.06 8.54
N ALA A 146 3.15 8.11 7.80
CA ALA A 146 3.69 9.44 8.03
C ALA A 146 3.38 9.92 9.46
N ARG A 147 4.39 10.50 10.12
CA ARG A 147 4.21 11.10 11.44
C ARG A 147 3.58 12.49 11.30
N ALA A 148 2.62 12.79 12.16
CA ALA A 148 2.15 14.15 12.38
C ALA A 148 3.27 15.00 12.98
N HIS A 149 3.29 16.27 12.60
CA HIS A 149 4.16 17.30 13.15
C HIS A 149 3.34 18.22 14.06
N ASP A 150 3.85 18.42 15.25
CA ASP A 150 3.31 19.34 16.24
C ASP A 150 4.51 20.16 16.76
N PRO A 151 4.53 21.49 16.56
CA PRO A 151 5.66 22.34 16.94
C PRO A 151 5.70 22.68 18.44
N ASP A 152 4.61 22.41 19.15
CA ASP A 152 4.51 22.61 20.61
C ASP A 152 5.44 21.63 21.33
N SER A 153 5.80 21.97 22.57
CA SER A 153 6.80 21.23 23.35
C SER A 153 6.22 20.43 24.52
N GLY A 154 6.95 19.39 24.93
CA GLY A 154 6.60 18.60 26.11
C GLY A 154 5.22 17.96 26.00
N ARG A 155 4.33 18.26 26.95
CA ARG A 155 2.98 17.67 27.00
C ARG A 155 2.04 18.22 25.90
N ASN A 156 2.30 19.42 25.41
CA ASN A 156 1.51 20.03 24.34
C ASN A 156 1.96 19.55 22.96
N SER A 157 3.10 18.86 22.86
CA SER A 157 3.48 18.14 21.64
C SER A 157 2.62 16.90 21.42
N LEU A 158 2.67 16.35 20.21
CA LEU A 158 2.07 15.08 19.82
C LEU A 158 2.22 13.96 20.86
N GLN A 159 1.10 13.45 21.37
CA GLN A 159 1.09 12.38 22.39
C GLN A 159 0.59 11.03 21.86
N SER A 160 -0.45 11.03 21.03
CA SER A 160 -1.12 9.80 20.64
C SER A 160 -1.61 9.81 19.20
N TYR A 161 -1.73 8.59 18.66
CA TYR A 161 -2.38 8.31 17.39
C TYR A 161 -3.55 7.37 17.64
N GLU A 162 -4.64 7.61 16.92
CA GLU A 162 -5.83 6.77 16.91
C GLU A 162 -6.20 6.46 15.46
N LEU A 163 -6.52 5.19 15.18
CA LEU A 163 -6.95 4.73 13.87
C LEU A 163 -8.41 4.29 13.98
N SER A 164 -9.30 4.89 13.20
CA SER A 164 -10.69 4.45 13.10
C SER A 164 -10.95 3.86 11.72
N GLY A 165 -11.49 2.63 11.68
CA GLY A 165 -12.07 2.01 10.48
C GLY A 165 -13.60 2.05 10.49
N ASP A 166 -14.23 1.70 9.37
CA ASP A 166 -15.67 1.45 9.32
C ASP A 166 -16.00 -0.06 9.42
N GLU A 167 -17.28 -0.38 9.63
CA GLU A 167 -17.76 -1.76 9.81
C GLU A 167 -17.74 -2.61 8.51
N HIS A 168 -17.39 -2.02 7.36
CA HIS A 168 -17.51 -2.66 6.05
C HIS A 168 -16.16 -2.62 5.31
N PHE A 169 -15.22 -3.50 5.71
CA PHE A 169 -13.94 -3.74 5.03
C PHE A 169 -13.40 -2.50 4.27
N SER A 170 -13.13 -1.41 4.99
CA SER A 170 -12.80 -0.16 4.33
C SER A 170 -11.33 -0.01 4.05
N LEU A 171 -11.06 0.10 2.76
CA LEU A 171 -9.88 0.67 2.13
C LEU A 171 -9.66 2.17 2.48
N ALA A 172 -10.41 2.73 3.44
CA ALA A 172 -10.40 4.14 3.81
C ALA A 172 -10.40 4.29 5.33
N LEU A 173 -9.22 4.42 5.92
CA LEU A 173 -9.03 4.60 7.36
C LEU A 173 -8.83 6.08 7.68
N VAL A 174 -9.17 6.51 8.90
CA VAL A 174 -8.85 7.85 9.39
C VAL A 174 -7.82 7.75 10.50
N LEU A 175 -6.68 8.40 10.29
CA LEU A 175 -5.63 8.57 11.28
C LEU A 175 -5.82 9.92 11.99
N ARG A 176 -5.99 9.87 13.30
CA ARG A 176 -6.10 11.05 14.16
C ARG A 176 -4.87 11.15 15.05
N ALA A 177 -4.26 12.32 15.08
CA ALA A 177 -3.20 12.68 15.99
C ALA A 177 -3.73 13.65 17.05
N SER A 178 -3.34 13.47 18.31
CA SER A 178 -3.73 14.35 19.42
C SER A 178 -2.51 14.81 20.21
N ASP A 179 -2.52 16.08 20.58
CA ASP A 179 -1.64 16.60 21.63
C ASP A 179 -2.14 16.18 23.03
N GLY A 180 -1.40 16.58 24.07
CA GLY A 180 -1.74 16.34 25.47
C GLY A 180 -2.22 17.58 26.25
N GLY A 181 -2.54 18.68 25.55
CA GLY A 181 -2.99 19.93 26.17
C GLY A 181 -4.41 19.86 26.74
N ASP A 182 -4.87 20.95 27.36
CA ASP A 182 -6.24 21.10 27.89
C ASP A 182 -6.82 22.49 27.51
N PRO A 183 -7.72 22.58 26.51
CA PRO A 183 -8.28 21.47 25.74
C PRO A 183 -7.25 20.86 24.76
N ALA A 184 -7.35 19.55 24.54
CA ALA A 184 -6.51 18.86 23.56
C ALA A 184 -6.92 19.24 22.13
N ARG A 185 -5.94 19.42 21.24
CA ARG A 185 -6.16 19.70 19.82
C ARG A 185 -5.72 18.50 18.98
N THR A 186 -6.36 18.35 17.81
CA THR A 186 -6.19 17.16 16.99
C THR A 186 -6.09 17.47 15.51
N GLY A 187 -5.23 16.73 14.82
CA GLY A 187 -5.13 16.67 13.36
C GLY A 187 -5.61 15.34 12.81
N THR A 188 -6.08 15.32 11.57
CA THR A 188 -6.57 14.11 10.91
C THR A 188 -6.01 13.96 9.51
N ALA A 189 -5.68 12.73 9.13
CA ALA A 189 -5.38 12.33 7.75
C ALA A 189 -6.22 11.11 7.36
N ARG A 190 -6.56 10.99 6.08
CA ARG A 190 -7.23 9.82 5.50
C ARG A 190 -6.17 8.91 4.89
N ILE A 191 -6.26 7.62 5.16
CA ILE A 191 -5.41 6.60 4.57
C ILE A 191 -6.27 5.82 3.59
N ARG A 192 -5.93 5.90 2.31
CA ARG A 192 -6.49 5.06 1.27
C ARG A 192 -5.58 3.86 1.09
N VAL A 193 -6.08 2.68 1.43
CA VAL A 193 -5.41 1.42 1.16
C VAL A 193 -5.89 0.91 -0.19
N THR A 194 -5.00 0.51 -1.06
CA THR A 194 -5.34 -0.20 -2.31
C THR A 194 -4.71 -1.58 -2.24
N VAL A 195 -5.54 -2.61 -2.38
CA VAL A 195 -5.04 -3.99 -2.49
C VAL A 195 -4.49 -4.18 -3.89
N LEU A 196 -3.26 -4.66 -3.98
CA LEU A 196 -2.62 -5.04 -5.23
C LEU A 196 -2.77 -6.55 -5.41
N ASP A 197 -3.27 -6.91 -6.59
CA ASP A 197 -3.29 -8.28 -7.09
C ASP A 197 -1.87 -8.88 -7.11
N ALA A 198 -1.76 -10.13 -6.69
CA ALA A 198 -0.56 -10.94 -6.83
C ALA A 198 -0.91 -12.22 -7.59
N ASN A 199 0.02 -12.70 -8.41
CA ASN A 199 -0.19 -13.91 -9.21
C ASN A 199 -0.16 -15.18 -8.33
N ASP A 200 -1.20 -15.40 -7.53
CA ASP A 200 -1.30 -16.47 -6.55
C ASP A 200 -2.37 -17.52 -6.88
N ASN A 201 -3.15 -17.29 -7.94
CA ASN A 201 -4.01 -18.29 -8.54
C ASN A 201 -3.36 -18.81 -9.84
N ALA A 202 -3.42 -20.11 -10.05
CA ALA A 202 -3.00 -20.71 -11.32
C ALA A 202 -4.24 -20.90 -12.21
N PRO A 203 -4.08 -20.91 -13.56
CA PRO A 203 -5.20 -21.20 -14.44
C PRO A 203 -5.80 -22.57 -14.11
N VAL A 204 -7.12 -22.69 -14.16
CA VAL A 204 -7.82 -23.96 -13.90
C VAL A 204 -8.69 -24.33 -15.09
N PHE A 205 -8.47 -25.51 -15.65
CA PHE A 205 -9.34 -26.03 -16.72
C PHE A 205 -10.76 -26.34 -16.22
N SER A 206 -11.77 -26.09 -17.06
CA SER A 206 -13.18 -26.35 -16.71
C SER A 206 -13.52 -27.85 -16.57
N GLN A 207 -12.68 -28.72 -17.14
CA GLN A 207 -12.80 -30.17 -17.08
C GLN A 207 -11.44 -30.79 -16.74
N SER A 208 -11.46 -31.94 -16.05
CA SER A 208 -10.24 -32.70 -15.75
C SER A 208 -9.68 -33.45 -16.96
N GLU A 209 -10.51 -33.66 -17.99
CA GLU A 209 -10.15 -34.28 -19.27
C GLU A 209 -11.21 -33.88 -20.31
N TYR A 210 -10.77 -33.65 -21.54
CA TYR A 210 -11.65 -33.36 -22.67
C TYR A 210 -11.65 -34.54 -23.65
N THR A 211 -12.82 -34.99 -24.08
CA THR A 211 -12.96 -36.09 -25.03
C THR A 211 -13.81 -35.66 -26.23
N VAL A 212 -13.36 -35.98 -27.44
CA VAL A 212 -14.12 -35.73 -28.67
C VAL A 212 -14.04 -36.91 -29.62
N ARG A 213 -15.15 -37.18 -30.31
CA ARG A 213 -15.23 -38.17 -31.39
C ARG A 213 -15.41 -37.42 -32.70
N VAL A 214 -14.54 -37.69 -33.66
CA VAL A 214 -14.46 -36.94 -34.92
C VAL A 214 -14.44 -37.96 -36.08
N PRO A 215 -15.30 -37.81 -37.10
CA PRO A 215 -15.24 -38.67 -38.27
C PRO A 215 -13.98 -38.36 -39.10
N GLU A 216 -13.42 -39.36 -39.76
CA GLU A 216 -12.19 -39.17 -40.53
C GLU A 216 -12.35 -38.22 -41.72
N ASP A 217 -13.55 -38.17 -42.31
CA ASP A 217 -13.93 -37.30 -43.43
C ASP A 217 -14.14 -35.83 -43.03
N VAL A 218 -13.83 -35.46 -41.78
CA VAL A 218 -13.95 -34.09 -41.29
C VAL A 218 -13.09 -33.14 -42.15
N PRO A 219 -13.64 -32.00 -42.62
CA PRO A 219 -12.87 -31.08 -43.43
C PRO A 219 -11.68 -30.47 -42.68
N VAL A 220 -10.55 -30.36 -43.36
CA VAL A 220 -9.39 -29.59 -42.87
C VAL A 220 -9.80 -28.14 -42.58
N GLY A 221 -9.33 -27.62 -41.45
CA GLY A 221 -9.70 -26.32 -40.90
C GLY A 221 -10.89 -26.35 -39.94
N SER A 222 -11.53 -27.51 -39.74
CA SER A 222 -12.61 -27.65 -38.77
C SER A 222 -12.08 -27.55 -37.33
N THR A 223 -12.83 -26.88 -36.46
CA THR A 223 -12.61 -26.87 -35.01
C THR A 223 -13.14 -28.17 -34.43
N LEU A 224 -12.28 -28.95 -33.79
CA LEU A 224 -12.63 -30.25 -33.22
C LEU A 224 -13.19 -30.08 -31.81
N ILE A 225 -12.49 -29.32 -30.98
CA ILE A 225 -12.86 -29.05 -29.58
C ILE A 225 -12.22 -27.74 -29.12
N THR A 226 -12.82 -27.10 -28.12
CA THR A 226 -12.30 -25.91 -27.47
C THR A 226 -12.04 -26.24 -26.00
N VAL A 227 -10.79 -26.13 -25.57
CA VAL A 227 -10.44 -26.21 -24.15
C VAL A 227 -10.57 -24.84 -23.50
N THR A 228 -11.04 -24.82 -22.26
CA THR A 228 -11.21 -23.57 -21.52
C THR A 228 -10.59 -23.69 -20.14
N ALA A 229 -9.74 -22.72 -19.81
CA ALA A 229 -9.21 -22.51 -18.47
C ALA A 229 -9.53 -21.08 -18.02
N THR A 230 -9.76 -20.93 -16.72
CA THR A 230 -10.03 -19.65 -16.07
C THR A 230 -9.04 -19.41 -14.97
N ASP A 231 -8.55 -18.19 -14.87
CA ASP A 231 -7.71 -17.71 -13.79
C ASP A 231 -8.47 -16.63 -13.01
N ALA A 232 -8.30 -16.60 -11.69
CA ALA A 232 -9.01 -15.71 -10.79
C ALA A 232 -8.31 -14.36 -10.58
N ASP A 233 -7.04 -14.24 -11.02
CA ASP A 233 -6.22 -13.05 -10.83
C ASP A 233 -6.63 -11.90 -11.78
N GLU A 234 -6.25 -10.67 -11.45
CA GLU A 234 -6.56 -9.48 -12.23
C GLU A 234 -5.57 -9.25 -13.39
N GLY A 235 -6.10 -8.80 -14.53
CA GLY A 235 -5.27 -8.27 -15.62
C GLY A 235 -4.41 -9.34 -16.29
N LEU A 236 -3.08 -9.12 -16.34
CA LEU A 236 -2.16 -10.05 -16.98
C LEU A 236 -1.96 -11.35 -16.18
N ASN A 237 -2.11 -11.27 -14.85
CA ASN A 237 -2.04 -12.45 -13.98
C ASN A 237 -3.24 -13.38 -14.23
N GLY A 238 -4.40 -12.81 -14.60
CA GLY A 238 -5.56 -13.62 -15.03
C GLY A 238 -5.59 -14.01 -16.51
N HIS A 239 -4.65 -13.53 -17.33
CA HIS A 239 -4.72 -13.69 -18.78
C HIS A 239 -4.09 -15.01 -19.25
N VAL A 240 -4.95 -16.02 -19.46
CA VAL A 240 -4.54 -17.36 -19.86
C VAL A 240 -4.13 -17.44 -21.32
N LYS A 241 -3.04 -18.16 -21.59
CA LYS A 241 -2.61 -18.60 -22.93
C LYS A 241 -2.43 -20.10 -22.98
N TYR A 242 -2.76 -20.69 -24.12
CA TYR A 242 -2.73 -22.13 -24.34
C TYR A 242 -1.53 -22.56 -25.18
N SER A 243 -0.95 -23.71 -24.86
CA SER A 243 0.12 -24.34 -25.63
C SER A 243 0.03 -25.86 -25.55
N LEU A 244 0.60 -26.55 -26.54
CA LEU A 244 0.72 -28.01 -26.52
C LEU A 244 2.04 -28.40 -25.84
N GLU A 245 1.98 -29.28 -24.86
CA GLU A 245 3.12 -29.77 -24.10
C GLU A 245 3.46 -31.22 -24.52
N LYS A 246 4.76 -31.55 -24.56
CA LYS A 246 5.29 -32.91 -24.83
C LYS A 246 4.68 -33.63 -26.05
N VAL A 247 4.52 -32.93 -27.17
CA VAL A 247 3.98 -33.49 -28.41
C VAL A 247 5.07 -33.94 -29.38
N THR A 248 4.77 -34.97 -30.18
CA THR A 248 5.59 -35.41 -31.31
C THR A 248 5.46 -34.42 -32.48
N ASP A 249 6.49 -34.32 -33.33
CA ASP A 249 6.48 -33.43 -34.50
C ASP A 249 5.26 -33.67 -35.41
N MET A 250 4.82 -34.93 -35.56
CA MET A 250 3.63 -35.30 -36.34
C MET A 250 2.33 -34.68 -35.79
N THR A 251 2.25 -34.45 -34.48
CA THR A 251 1.04 -33.89 -33.87
C THR A 251 0.84 -32.43 -34.24
N PHE A 252 1.94 -31.68 -34.36
CA PHE A 252 1.91 -30.28 -34.83
C PHE A 252 1.57 -30.16 -36.32
N GLU A 253 1.76 -31.22 -37.12
CA GLU A 253 1.35 -31.25 -38.52
C GLU A 253 -0.16 -31.53 -38.69
N ILE A 254 -0.77 -32.23 -37.73
CA ILE A 254 -2.18 -32.64 -37.79
C ILE A 254 -3.08 -31.66 -37.06
N PHE A 255 -2.67 -31.14 -35.90
CA PHE A 255 -3.49 -30.27 -35.07
C PHE A 255 -2.83 -28.91 -34.83
N HIS A 256 -3.66 -27.88 -34.81
CA HIS A 256 -3.28 -26.53 -34.43
C HIS A 256 -4.11 -26.07 -33.24
N LEU A 257 -3.45 -25.64 -32.17
CA LEU A 257 -4.06 -25.03 -31.00
C LEU A 257 -3.94 -23.52 -31.08
N ASN A 258 -5.06 -22.82 -31.05
CA ASN A 258 -5.07 -21.36 -30.92
C ASN A 258 -4.67 -20.96 -29.48
N ASN A 259 -3.62 -20.16 -29.38
CA ASN A 259 -3.03 -19.76 -28.11
C ASN A 259 -3.90 -18.81 -27.26
N GLU A 260 -4.88 -18.11 -27.87
CA GLU A 260 -5.78 -17.18 -27.17
C GLU A 260 -7.16 -17.80 -26.93
N THR A 261 -7.70 -18.55 -27.90
CA THR A 261 -9.09 -19.07 -27.82
C THR A 261 -9.20 -20.48 -27.23
N GLY A 262 -8.10 -21.24 -27.20
CA GLY A 262 -8.11 -22.65 -26.77
C GLY A 262 -8.77 -23.59 -27.80
N GLU A 263 -9.04 -23.12 -29.01
CA GLU A 263 -9.61 -23.93 -30.09
C GLU A 263 -8.55 -24.84 -30.72
N ILE A 264 -8.86 -26.13 -30.80
CA ILE A 264 -8.06 -27.14 -31.49
C ILE A 264 -8.67 -27.37 -32.87
N THR A 265 -7.94 -27.00 -33.91
CA THR A 265 -8.33 -27.11 -35.32
C THR A 265 -7.51 -28.16 -36.05
N LEU A 266 -8.13 -28.79 -37.05
CA LEU A 266 -7.47 -29.78 -37.89
C LEU A 266 -6.69 -29.13 -39.04
N LEU A 267 -5.43 -29.50 -39.24
CA LEU A 267 -4.55 -29.02 -40.33
C LEU A 267 -4.38 -30.01 -41.47
N ARG A 268 -4.56 -31.31 -41.21
CA ARG A 268 -4.43 -32.40 -42.19
C ARG A 268 -5.61 -33.36 -42.03
N SER A 269 -6.08 -33.95 -43.12
CA SER A 269 -7.15 -34.96 -43.07
C SER A 269 -6.78 -36.12 -42.15
N LEU A 270 -7.77 -36.67 -41.47
CA LEU A 270 -7.64 -37.86 -40.65
C LEU A 270 -7.87 -39.09 -41.55
N ASP A 271 -7.33 -40.23 -41.15
CA ASP A 271 -7.44 -41.53 -41.82
C ASP A 271 -7.50 -42.58 -40.71
N PHE A 272 -8.64 -43.27 -40.60
CA PHE A 272 -8.91 -44.25 -39.55
C PHE A 272 -8.02 -45.49 -39.69
N GLU A 273 -7.66 -45.87 -40.93
CA GLU A 273 -6.75 -46.99 -41.19
C GLU A 273 -5.29 -46.66 -40.80
N GLU A 274 -4.93 -45.38 -40.76
CA GLU A 274 -3.62 -44.90 -40.25
C GLU A 274 -3.61 -44.76 -38.71
N GLY A 275 -4.74 -44.41 -38.09
CA GLY A 275 -4.88 -44.39 -36.63
C GLY A 275 -6.27 -44.01 -36.10
N ASP A 276 -6.70 -44.67 -35.03
CA ASP A 276 -8.04 -44.54 -34.42
C ASP A 276 -8.16 -43.42 -33.37
N GLY A 277 -7.07 -42.69 -33.08
CA GLY A 277 -7.09 -41.55 -32.16
C GLY A 277 -5.73 -41.09 -31.65
N CYS A 278 -5.75 -40.03 -30.84
CA CYS A 278 -4.57 -39.51 -30.15
C CYS A 278 -4.92 -38.79 -28.84
N GLU A 279 -3.95 -38.71 -27.93
CA GLU A 279 -4.01 -37.88 -26.73
C GLU A 279 -3.10 -36.66 -26.88
N LEU A 280 -3.62 -35.46 -26.59
CA LEU A 280 -2.88 -34.22 -26.52
C LEU A 280 -2.76 -33.77 -25.06
N GLU A 281 -1.59 -33.30 -24.64
CA GLU A 281 -1.38 -32.62 -23.36
C GLU A 281 -1.41 -31.11 -23.62
N VAL A 282 -2.44 -30.42 -23.16
CA VAL A 282 -2.61 -28.97 -23.33
C VAL A 282 -2.25 -28.27 -22.02
N GLN A 283 -1.38 -27.28 -22.09
CA GLN A 283 -1.01 -26.41 -20.98
C GLN A 283 -1.75 -25.08 -21.10
N ALA A 284 -2.38 -24.64 -20.00
CA ALA A 284 -2.85 -23.27 -19.80
C ALA A 284 -1.85 -22.55 -18.90
N ARG A 285 -1.35 -21.40 -19.32
CA ARG A 285 -0.36 -20.60 -18.59
C ARG A 285 -0.79 -19.15 -18.52
N ASP A 286 -0.73 -18.56 -17.34
CA ASP A 286 -1.02 -17.14 -17.13
C ASP A 286 0.16 -16.22 -17.53
N GLY A 287 0.01 -14.91 -17.34
CA GLY A 287 1.10 -13.94 -17.55
C GLY A 287 2.19 -13.97 -16.47
N GLY A 288 1.89 -14.46 -15.26
CA GLY A 288 2.83 -14.54 -14.14
C GLY A 288 3.71 -15.79 -14.10
N GLY A 289 3.42 -16.77 -14.96
CA GLY A 289 4.15 -18.02 -15.12
C GLY A 289 3.56 -19.24 -14.39
N LEU A 290 2.42 -19.14 -13.69
CA LEU A 290 1.71 -20.31 -13.19
C LEU A 290 0.95 -20.99 -14.34
N SER A 291 0.76 -22.30 -14.19
CA SER A 291 0.20 -23.11 -15.26
C SER A 291 -0.47 -24.37 -14.73
N ASP A 292 -1.46 -24.84 -15.47
CA ASP A 292 -2.13 -26.13 -15.30
C ASP A 292 -2.09 -26.91 -16.63
N THR A 293 -2.24 -28.23 -16.55
CA THR A 293 -2.21 -29.11 -17.72
C THR A 293 -3.41 -30.04 -17.74
N VAL A 294 -3.97 -30.26 -18.94
CA VAL A 294 -5.11 -31.15 -19.16
C VAL A 294 -4.88 -32.07 -20.34
N LYS A 295 -5.48 -33.25 -20.28
CA LYS A 295 -5.51 -34.20 -21.40
C LYS A 295 -6.71 -33.95 -22.30
N VAL A 296 -6.47 -34.02 -23.61
CA VAL A 296 -7.50 -34.00 -24.65
C VAL A 296 -7.40 -35.28 -25.48
N ALA A 297 -8.38 -36.15 -25.36
CA ALA A 297 -8.47 -37.38 -26.14
C ALA A 297 -9.35 -37.17 -27.38
N ILE A 298 -8.75 -37.33 -28.56
CA ILE A 298 -9.42 -37.24 -29.85
C ILE A 298 -9.53 -38.68 -30.38
N THR A 299 -10.75 -39.14 -30.61
CA THR A 299 -11.02 -40.46 -31.19
C THR A 299 -11.58 -40.30 -32.58
N VAL A 300 -10.98 -41.00 -33.54
CA VAL A 300 -11.43 -41.01 -34.93
C VAL A 300 -12.53 -42.05 -35.08
N THR A 301 -13.58 -41.73 -35.84
CA THR A 301 -14.62 -42.70 -36.20
C THR A 301 -14.56 -42.99 -37.69
N ASP A 302 -14.41 -44.27 -37.99
CA ASP A 302 -14.47 -44.89 -39.32
C ASP A 302 -15.72 -44.45 -40.13
N VAL A 303 -15.47 -44.06 -41.36
CA VAL A 303 -16.43 -43.75 -42.42
C VAL A 303 -16.07 -44.62 -43.62
N ASN A 304 -17.03 -45.44 -44.08
CA ASN A 304 -16.82 -46.33 -45.23
C ASN A 304 -16.38 -45.56 -46.51
N ASP A 305 -15.08 -45.49 -46.74
CA ASP A 305 -14.45 -44.74 -47.83
C ASP A 305 -13.45 -45.59 -48.63
N ASN A 306 -13.09 -46.79 -48.16
CA ASN A 306 -12.37 -47.78 -48.93
C ASN A 306 -13.35 -48.70 -49.68
N ALA A 307 -13.02 -48.99 -50.94
CA ALA A 307 -13.74 -49.98 -51.72
C ALA A 307 -13.04 -51.34 -51.61
N PRO A 308 -13.77 -52.46 -51.57
CA PRO A 308 -13.17 -53.78 -51.46
C PRO A 308 -12.30 -54.09 -52.68
N GLU A 309 -11.02 -54.40 -52.43
CA GLU A 309 -10.06 -54.78 -53.45
C GLU A 309 -10.13 -56.29 -53.73
N LEU A 310 -10.26 -56.65 -55.00
CA LEU A 310 -10.37 -58.04 -55.44
C LEU A 310 -9.13 -58.46 -56.21
N THR A 311 -8.39 -59.40 -55.63
CA THR A 311 -7.16 -59.95 -56.20
C THR A 311 -7.39 -61.39 -56.65
N VAL A 312 -7.15 -61.65 -57.92
CA VAL A 312 -7.23 -63.01 -58.48
C VAL A 312 -5.99 -63.78 -58.06
N THR A 313 -6.13 -64.73 -57.13
CA THR A 313 -5.01 -65.54 -56.63
C THR A 313 -4.74 -66.75 -57.51
N PHE A 314 -5.76 -67.21 -58.24
CA PHE A 314 -5.63 -68.30 -59.21
C PHE A 314 -6.69 -68.17 -60.29
N GLN A 315 -6.34 -68.40 -61.55
CA GLN A 315 -7.29 -68.47 -62.65
C GLN A 315 -6.81 -69.43 -63.75
N LEU A 316 -7.68 -70.34 -64.15
CA LEU A 316 -7.46 -71.18 -65.33
C LEU A 316 -7.80 -70.38 -66.60
N SER A 317 -6.93 -70.44 -67.61
CA SER A 317 -7.15 -69.80 -68.92
C SER A 317 -8.08 -70.63 -69.83
N ALA A 318 -8.22 -71.91 -69.57
CA ALA A 318 -9.12 -72.83 -70.27
C ALA A 318 -9.55 -73.97 -69.34
N ILE A 319 -10.76 -74.48 -69.59
CA ILE A 319 -11.32 -75.65 -68.92
C ILE A 319 -11.74 -76.67 -69.99
N SER A 320 -11.55 -77.96 -69.69
CA SER A 320 -11.99 -79.05 -70.58
C SER A 320 -13.52 -79.11 -70.65
N GLU A 321 -14.07 -79.44 -71.82
CA GLU A 321 -15.52 -79.67 -71.99
C GLU A 321 -16.03 -80.85 -71.17
N ASP A 322 -15.15 -81.80 -70.82
CA ASP A 322 -15.45 -82.98 -69.99
C ASP A 322 -15.27 -82.72 -68.48
N ALA A 323 -15.06 -81.47 -68.04
CA ALA A 323 -14.78 -81.16 -66.64
C ALA A 323 -15.98 -81.50 -65.72
N PRO A 324 -15.76 -82.25 -64.61
CA PRO A 324 -16.85 -82.63 -63.71
C PRO A 324 -17.38 -81.42 -62.92
N SER A 325 -18.63 -81.50 -62.48
CA SER A 325 -19.26 -80.48 -61.62
C SER A 325 -18.45 -80.25 -60.35
N GLY A 326 -18.19 -78.99 -60.01
CA GLY A 326 -17.38 -78.59 -58.86
C GLY A 326 -15.90 -78.34 -59.18
N THR A 327 -15.50 -78.39 -60.45
CA THR A 327 -14.15 -77.97 -60.88
C THR A 327 -13.95 -76.47 -60.57
N VAL A 328 -12.92 -76.15 -59.77
CA VAL A 328 -12.57 -74.77 -59.42
C VAL A 328 -11.84 -74.10 -60.58
N VAL A 329 -12.38 -72.97 -61.06
CA VAL A 329 -11.88 -72.26 -62.26
C VAL A 329 -11.05 -71.04 -61.89
N ALA A 330 -11.40 -70.38 -60.79
CA ALA A 330 -10.68 -69.25 -60.27
C ALA A 330 -10.79 -69.22 -58.74
N LEU A 331 -9.78 -68.64 -58.10
CA LEU A 331 -9.78 -68.26 -56.70
C LEU A 331 -9.57 -66.75 -56.61
N LEU A 332 -10.42 -66.11 -55.83
CA LEU A 332 -10.45 -64.67 -55.64
C LEU A 332 -10.18 -64.40 -54.16
N HIS A 333 -9.36 -63.41 -53.86
CA HIS A 333 -9.16 -62.86 -52.53
C HIS A 333 -9.79 -61.46 -52.51
N VAL A 334 -10.68 -61.20 -51.55
CA VAL A 334 -11.31 -59.88 -51.38
C VAL A 334 -10.83 -59.33 -50.05
N GLN A 335 -10.35 -58.09 -50.07
CA GLN A 335 -9.92 -57.37 -48.87
C GLN A 335 -10.59 -56.00 -48.87
N ASP A 336 -11.22 -55.66 -47.76
CA ASP A 336 -11.71 -54.31 -47.48
C ASP A 336 -10.81 -53.71 -46.39
N ARG A 337 -10.55 -52.39 -46.45
CA ARG A 337 -9.64 -51.73 -45.51
C ARG A 337 -10.37 -51.09 -44.33
N ASP A 338 -11.64 -50.74 -44.50
CA ASP A 338 -12.57 -50.36 -43.42
C ASP A 338 -12.80 -51.53 -42.42
#